data_AF-A0A4R4WS37-F1
#
_entry.id   AF-A0A4R4WS37-F1
#
_cell.length_a   1.000
_cell.length_b   1.000
_cell.length_c   1.000
_cell.angle_alpha   90.00
_cell.angle_beta   90.00
_cell.angle_gamma   90.00
#
_symmetry.space_group_name_H-M   'P 1'
#
loop_
_entity.id
_entity.type
_entity.pdbx_description
1 polymer ?
#
loop_
_entity_poly.entity_id
_entity_poly.type
_entity_poly.pdbx_seq_one_letter_code
_entity_poly.pdbx_strand_id
1 'polypeptide(L)'
;MRDTDTGPGLFRIQSESVALTDRDTVQRWLRELRPGRAQRIFIHRSWGTLVAIADRRGPVNVLLTDGETTWFATIRGTTNEQPLPPEQIEHVMLDALTSPAPPDWPEWRVLV
;
A
#
# COMPACT_ATOMS: atom_id res chain seq x y z
N MET A 1 -1.20 45.47 -14.04
CA MET A 1 0.17 44.93 -13.83
C MET A 1 -0.01 43.59 -13.12
N ARG A 2 0.53 42.52 -13.71
CA ARG A 2 0.40 41.14 -13.25
C ARG A 2 1.25 40.94 -11.99
N ASP A 3 0.72 40.22 -11.01
CA ASP A 3 1.49 39.27 -10.23
C ASP A 3 0.60 38.05 -9.97
N THR A 4 0.98 36.95 -10.61
CA THR A 4 0.49 35.59 -10.40
C THR A 4 1.24 35.00 -9.22
N ASP A 5 0.55 34.65 -8.14
CA ASP A 5 1.07 33.69 -7.17
C ASP A 5 0.06 32.54 -7.03
N THR A 6 0.28 31.53 -7.87
CA THR A 6 -0.40 30.24 -7.78
C THR A 6 0.25 29.47 -6.64
N GLY A 7 -0.23 29.65 -5.42
CA GLY A 7 0.21 28.85 -4.27
C GLY A 7 -0.04 27.35 -4.51
N PRO A 8 0.88 26.46 -4.09
CA PRO A 8 0.75 25.03 -4.32
C PRO A 8 -0.47 24.52 -3.54
N GLY A 9 -1.39 23.88 -4.27
CA GLY A 9 -2.61 23.33 -3.70
C GLY A 9 -2.30 22.47 -2.47
N LEU A 10 -2.92 22.81 -1.34
CA LEU A 10 -2.87 22.07 -0.09
C LEU A 10 -3.41 20.66 -0.31
N PHE A 11 -2.54 19.70 -0.64
CA PHE A 11 -2.85 18.28 -0.52
C PHE A 11 -3.01 17.99 0.97
N ARG A 12 -4.25 17.97 1.46
CA ARG A 12 -4.56 17.60 2.84
C ARG A 12 -4.25 16.11 2.99
N ILE A 13 -3.05 15.78 3.46
CA ILE A 13 -2.68 14.41 3.81
C ILE A 13 -3.45 14.07 5.08
N GLN A 14 -4.49 13.26 4.96
CA GLN A 14 -5.19 12.68 6.10
C GLN A 14 -4.39 11.45 6.53
N SER A 15 -3.57 11.58 7.57
CA SER A 15 -2.89 10.46 8.20
C SER A 15 -3.71 9.97 9.41
N GLU A 16 -3.88 8.66 9.49
CA GLU A 16 -4.53 7.97 10.60
C GLU A 16 -3.58 6.86 11.07
N SER A 17 -3.47 6.66 12.38
CA SER A 17 -2.66 5.58 12.98
C SER A 17 -3.54 4.76 13.90
N VAL A 18 -3.48 3.45 13.77
CA VAL A 18 -4.30 2.52 14.55
C VAL A 18 -3.48 1.39 15.16
N ALA A 19 -4.06 0.72 16.15
CA ALA A 19 -3.45 -0.43 16.78
C ALA A 19 -3.29 -1.59 15.78
N LEU A 20 -2.20 -2.34 15.94
CA LEU A 20 -1.81 -3.45 15.06
C LEU A 20 -2.83 -4.60 14.98
N THR A 21 -3.79 -4.67 15.90
CA THR A 21 -4.81 -5.73 15.95
C THR A 21 -6.16 -5.31 15.39
N ASP A 22 -6.29 -4.08 14.90
CA ASP A 22 -7.58 -3.55 14.43
C ASP A 22 -7.88 -3.94 12.98
N ARG A 23 -8.39 -5.17 12.84
CA ARG A 23 -8.83 -5.76 11.57
C ARG A 23 -9.95 -4.95 10.90
N ASP A 24 -10.90 -4.43 11.68
CA ASP A 24 -12.05 -3.70 11.15
C ASP A 24 -11.60 -2.40 10.47
N THR A 25 -10.58 -1.76 11.02
CA THR A 25 -9.97 -0.58 10.40
C THR A 25 -9.28 -0.92 9.07
N VAL A 26 -8.53 -2.03 8.97
CA VAL A 26 -7.92 -2.44 7.69
C VAL A 26 -8.97 -2.70 6.63
N GLN A 27 -10.04 -3.42 6.99
CA GLN A 27 -11.15 -3.68 6.08
C GLN A 27 -11.87 -2.40 5.65
N ARG A 28 -12.00 -1.43 6.55
CA ARG A 28 -12.52 -0.09 6.20
C ARG A 28 -11.58 0.61 5.22
N TRP A 29 -10.28 0.66 5.51
CA TRP A 29 -9.31 1.35 4.65
C TRP A 29 -9.25 0.73 3.25
N LEU A 30 -9.31 -0.59 3.12
CA LEU A 30 -9.34 -1.26 1.82
C LEU A 30 -10.62 -0.99 1.03
N ARG A 31 -11.76 -0.90 1.71
CA ARG A 31 -13.02 -0.48 1.08
C ARG A 31 -12.95 0.98 0.61
N GLU A 32 -12.23 1.83 1.33
CA GLU A 32 -12.01 3.23 0.99
C GLU A 32 -10.93 3.41 -0.09
N LEU A 33 -9.98 2.47 -0.21
CA LEU A 33 -8.94 2.43 -1.22
C LEU A 33 -9.53 2.11 -2.61
N ARG A 34 -10.19 3.11 -3.19
CA ARG A 34 -10.85 2.99 -4.50
C ARG A 34 -9.90 3.43 -5.62
N PRO A 35 -9.82 2.67 -6.73
CA PRO A 35 -9.23 3.16 -7.97
C PRO A 35 -9.83 4.51 -8.33
N GLY A 36 -9.00 5.51 -8.62
CA GLY A 36 -9.44 6.87 -8.95
C GLY A 36 -9.12 7.94 -7.90
N ARG A 37 -8.77 7.56 -6.66
CA ARG A 37 -8.23 8.48 -5.65
C ARG A 37 -6.78 8.14 -5.37
N ALA A 38 -5.91 9.15 -5.35
CA ALA A 38 -4.51 8.96 -4.97
C ALA A 38 -4.45 8.76 -3.45
N GLN A 39 -4.35 7.51 -3.01
CA GLN A 39 -4.35 7.12 -1.60
C GLN A 39 -3.27 6.07 -1.35
N ARG A 40 -2.68 6.11 -0.16
CA ARG A 40 -1.64 5.18 0.28
C ARG A 40 -1.91 4.78 1.72
N ILE A 41 -1.82 3.49 2.02
CA ILE A 41 -1.81 2.98 3.40
C ILE A 41 -0.41 2.43 3.66
N PHE A 42 0.21 2.89 4.74
CA PHE A 42 1.53 2.43 5.17
C PHE A 42 1.41 1.57 6.43
N ILE A 43 2.14 0.46 6.46
CA ILE A 43 2.31 -0.39 7.63
C ILE A 43 3.81 -0.45 7.92
N HIS A 44 4.24 0.20 8.98
CA HIS A 44 5.63 0.21 9.42
C HIS A 44 5.88 -0.89 10.44
N ARG A 45 6.94 -1.68 10.21
CA ARG A 45 7.37 -2.80 11.04
C ARG A 45 8.88 -2.77 11.23
N SER A 46 9.38 -3.52 12.21
CA SER A 46 10.83 -3.62 12.46
C SER A 46 11.61 -4.22 11.28
N TRP A 47 10.95 -5.02 10.45
CA TRP A 47 11.54 -5.63 9.26
C TRP A 47 11.37 -4.82 7.98
N GLY A 48 10.65 -3.70 8.01
CA GLY A 48 10.38 -2.90 6.81
C GLY A 48 9.04 -2.19 6.81
N THR A 49 8.68 -1.64 5.66
CA THR A 49 7.41 -0.95 5.41
C THR A 49 6.67 -1.62 4.27
N LEU A 50 5.40 -1.93 4.51
CA LEU A 50 4.47 -2.34 3.47
C LEU A 50 3.58 -1.15 3.09
N VAL A 51 3.35 -0.94 1.80
CA VAL A 51 2.47 0.12 1.31
C VAL A 51 1.47 -0.41 0.30
N ALA A 52 0.18 -0.16 0.53
CA ALA A 52 -0.87 -0.33 -0.46
C ALA A 52 -1.14 1.01 -1.15
N ILE A 53 -1.08 1.04 -2.48
CA ILE A 53 -1.14 2.24 -3.31
C ILE A 53 -2.33 2.12 -4.26
N ALA A 54 -3.33 2.98 -4.09
CA ALA A 54 -4.30 3.26 -5.14
C ALA A 54 -3.80 4.44 -5.97
N ASP A 55 -3.44 4.17 -7.23
CA ASP A 55 -3.22 5.22 -8.23
C ASP A 55 -4.48 5.39 -9.07
N ARG A 56 -4.77 6.61 -9.51
CA ARG A 56 -6.07 7.01 -10.10
C ARG A 56 -6.48 6.22 -11.34
N ARG A 57 -5.57 5.45 -11.94
CA ARG A 57 -5.73 4.79 -13.24
C ARG A 57 -5.56 3.27 -13.20
N GLY A 58 -5.26 2.69 -12.03
CA GLY A 58 -4.91 1.28 -11.93
C GLY A 58 -5.54 0.57 -10.74
N PRO A 59 -5.42 -0.77 -10.70
CA PRO A 59 -5.71 -1.54 -9.51
C PRO A 59 -4.76 -1.14 -8.37
N VAL A 60 -5.12 -1.53 -7.15
CA VAL A 60 -4.30 -1.29 -5.97
C VAL A 60 -3.02 -2.12 -6.08
N ASN A 61 -1.88 -1.47 -5.90
CA ASN A 61 -0.57 -2.10 -5.89
C ASN A 61 -0.08 -2.24 -4.47
N VAL A 62 0.65 -3.30 -4.17
CA VAL A 62 1.30 -3.49 -2.86
C VAL A 62 2.80 -3.54 -3.05
N LEU A 63 3.52 -2.71 -2.30
CA LEU A 63 4.97 -2.73 -2.23
C LEU A 63 5.44 -3.08 -0.83
N LEU A 64 6.60 -3.72 -0.75
CA LEU A 64 7.35 -3.96 0.46
C LEU A 64 8.72 -3.29 0.30
N THR A 65 9.24 -2.65 1.34
CA THR A 65 10.63 -2.19 1.36
C THR A 65 11.24 -2.39 2.74
N ASP A 66 12.50 -2.79 2.79
CA ASP A 66 13.29 -2.85 4.04
C ASP A 66 14.09 -1.56 4.26
N GLY A 67 13.97 -0.57 3.35
CA GLY A 67 14.75 0.66 3.33
C GLY A 67 15.90 0.66 2.33
N GLU A 68 16.33 -0.51 1.84
CA GLU A 68 17.38 -0.67 0.83
C GLU A 68 16.80 -1.17 -0.48
N THR A 69 16.00 -2.24 -0.41
CA THR A 69 15.37 -2.87 -1.56
C THR A 69 13.86 -2.63 -1.49
N THR A 70 13.24 -2.49 -2.66
CA THR A 70 11.78 -2.44 -2.79
C THR A 70 11.33 -3.65 -3.60
N TRP A 71 10.23 -4.27 -3.19
CA TRP A 71 9.59 -5.38 -3.87
C TRP A 71 8.14 -5.02 -4.21
N PHE A 72 7.68 -5.53 -5.35
CA PHE A 72 6.29 -5.49 -5.78
C PHE A 72 5.61 -6.84 -5.53
N ALA A 73 4.38 -6.78 -5.02
CA ALA A 73 3.58 -7.97 -4.74
C ALA A 73 2.83 -8.46 -5.99
N THR A 74 3.02 -9.72 -6.36
CA THR A 74 2.37 -10.36 -7.51
C THR A 74 1.72 -11.68 -7.12
N ILE A 75 0.69 -12.08 -7.87
CA ILE A 75 0.06 -13.40 -7.71
C ILE A 75 1.14 -14.48 -7.92
N ARG A 76 1.19 -15.45 -7.00
CA ARG A 76 2.17 -16.54 -7.06
C ARG A 76 1.94 -17.40 -8.30
N GLY A 77 3.00 -17.66 -9.07
CA GLY A 77 2.94 -18.55 -10.23
C GLY A 77 2.36 -17.93 -11.49
N THR A 78 2.09 -16.62 -11.51
CA THR A 78 1.78 -15.90 -12.75
C THR A 78 3.06 -15.39 -13.39
N THR A 79 3.23 -15.64 -14.70
CA THR A 79 4.35 -15.12 -15.48
C THR A 79 4.25 -13.61 -15.70
N ASN A 80 3.02 -13.09 -15.80
CA ASN A 80 2.77 -11.66 -15.89
C ASN A 80 2.71 -11.03 -14.49
N GLU A 81 3.20 -9.79 -14.38
CA GLU A 81 3.12 -8.93 -13.20
C GLU A 81 1.66 -8.49 -12.99
N GLN A 82 0.82 -9.45 -12.60
CA GLN A 82 -0.57 -9.18 -12.29
C GLN A 82 -0.66 -8.67 -10.84
N PRO A 83 -1.28 -7.50 -10.63
CA PRO A 83 -1.53 -7.00 -9.30
C PRO A 83 -2.48 -7.93 -8.55
N LEU A 84 -2.33 -7.97 -7.23
CA LEU A 84 -3.17 -8.80 -6.37
C LEU A 84 -4.64 -8.38 -6.46
N PRO A 85 -5.59 -9.33 -6.38
CA PRO A 85 -6.99 -9.01 -6.18
C PRO A 85 -7.23 -8.43 -4.77
N PRO A 86 -8.29 -7.64 -4.56
CA PRO A 86 -8.54 -6.94 -3.29
C PRO A 86 -8.53 -7.83 -2.05
N GLU A 87 -9.06 -9.05 -2.15
CA GLU A 87 -9.14 -10.02 -1.04
C GLU A 87 -7.75 -10.51 -0.63
N GLN A 88 -6.83 -10.63 -1.60
CA GLN A 88 -5.44 -11.00 -1.34
C GLN A 88 -4.66 -9.84 -0.74
N ILE A 89 -4.92 -8.61 -1.19
CA ILE A 89 -4.35 -7.40 -0.58
C ILE A 89 -4.75 -7.31 0.90
N GLU A 90 -6.02 -7.59 1.22
CA GLU A 90 -6.48 -7.64 2.61
C GLU A 90 -5.66 -8.60 3.45
N HIS A 91 -5.47 -9.82 2.95
CA HIS A 91 -4.72 -10.84 3.67
C HIS A 91 -3.28 -10.39 3.94
N VAL A 92 -2.58 -9.87 2.92
CA VAL A 92 -1.21 -9.38 3.06
C VAL A 92 -1.10 -8.24 4.08
N MET A 93 -2.05 -7.31 4.06
CA MET A 93 -2.06 -6.18 5.00
C MET A 93 -2.32 -6.64 6.44
N LEU A 94 -3.26 -7.57 6.65
CA LEU A 94 -3.54 -8.12 7.97
C LEU A 94 -2.35 -8.91 8.53
N ASP A 95 -1.70 -9.72 7.68
CA ASP A 95 -0.51 -10.46 8.06
C ASP A 95 0.63 -9.49 8.43
N ALA A 96 0.86 -8.44 7.64
CA ALA A 96 1.90 -7.45 7.91
C ALA A 96 1.70 -6.69 9.23
N LEU A 97 0.45 -6.48 9.67
CA LEU A 97 0.18 -5.85 10.95
C LEU A 97 0.57 -6.71 12.16
N THR A 98 0.53 -8.03 12.03
CA THR A 98 0.74 -8.94 13.17
C THR A 98 2.07 -9.67 13.11
N SER A 99 2.61 -9.87 11.92
CA SER A 99 3.78 -10.72 11.69
C SER A 99 5.08 -10.11 12.25
N PRO A 100 5.90 -10.91 12.96
CA PRO A 100 7.24 -10.49 13.40
C PRO A 100 8.28 -10.53 12.27
N ALA A 101 7.93 -11.07 11.10
CA ALA A 101 8.80 -11.18 9.92
C ALA A 101 8.08 -10.67 8.66
N PRO A 102 8.80 -10.36 7.56
CA PRO A 102 8.17 -10.05 6.29
C PRO A 102 7.20 -11.16 5.85
N PRO A 103 6.07 -10.85 5.19
CA PRO A 103 5.15 -11.88 4.73
C PRO A 103 5.81 -12.82 3.71
N ASP A 104 5.74 -14.14 3.89
CA ASP A 104 6.27 -15.14 2.93
C ASP A 104 5.38 -15.33 1.69
N TRP A 105 4.20 -14.72 1.73
CA TRP A 105 3.23 -14.66 0.66
C TRP A 105 2.73 -13.21 0.56
N PRO A 106 2.55 -12.65 -0.65
CA PRO A 106 2.47 -13.29 -1.96
C PRO A 106 3.87 -13.46 -2.59
N GLU A 107 3.95 -13.59 -3.91
CA GLU A 107 5.26 -13.59 -4.58
C GLU A 107 5.80 -12.16 -4.62
N TRP A 108 7.01 -11.96 -4.09
CA TRP A 108 7.69 -10.67 -4.04
C TRP A 108 8.73 -10.59 -5.15
N ARG A 109 8.57 -9.64 -6.06
CA ARG A 109 9.54 -9.38 -7.14
C ARG A 109 10.27 -8.07 -6.89
N VAL A 110 11.59 -8.09 -7.01
CA VAL A 110 12.42 -6.89 -6.81
C VAL A 110 12.00 -5.83 -7.82
N LEU A 111 11.68 -4.65 -7.31
CA LEU A 111 11.44 -3.44 -8.07
C LEU A 111 12.80 -2.72 -8.20
N VAL A 112 13.50 -3.04 -9.30
CA VAL A 112 14.78 -2.49 -9.82
C VAL A 112 15.69 -1.73 -8.85
#